data_AF-A0A401RR81-F1
#
_entry.id   AF-A0A401RR81-F1
#
_cell.length_a   1.000
_cell.length_b   1.000
_cell.length_c   1.000
_cell.angle_alpha   90.00
_cell.angle_beta   90.00
_cell.angle_gamma   90.00
#
_symmetry.space_group_name_H-M   'P 1'
#
loop_
_entity.id
_entity.type
_entity.pdbx_description
1 polymer ?
#
loop_
_entity_poly.entity_id
_entity_poly.type
_entity_poly.pdbx_seq_one_letter_code
_entity_poly.pdbx_strand_id
1 'polypeptide(L)'
;MFELVITYKISHGFDKGKGLFASTDIRKGETVFVEQPVVSAQFLWNALYKYKACDYCMRSLETAEENSRRLSGNPTLILPHPEQCSVRKELLDTCPACKVTDLLAQCTGHPLFSEPTLG
;
A
#
# COMPACT_ATOMS: atom_id res chain seq x y z
N MET A 1 0.18 24.23 4.29
CA MET A 1 0.69 24.71 3.00
C MET A 1 2.01 24.00 2.76
N PHE A 2 2.01 22.87 2.06
CA PHE A 2 3.24 22.17 1.71
C PHE A 2 3.73 22.78 0.40
N GLU A 3 4.81 23.56 0.45
CA GLU A 3 5.54 23.95 -0.76
C GLU A 3 6.09 22.67 -1.38
N LEU A 4 5.63 22.34 -2.58
CA LEU A 4 6.29 21.35 -3.41
C LEU A 4 7.60 21.99 -3.89
N VAL A 5 8.69 21.78 -3.15
CA VAL A 5 10.03 22.08 -3.66
C VAL A 5 10.35 21.00 -4.68
N ILE A 6 10.07 21.29 -5.96
CA ILE A 6 10.36 20.37 -7.06
C ILE A 6 11.87 20.45 -7.34
N THR A 7 12.64 19.49 -6.84
CA THR A 7 14.10 19.36 -7.03
C THR A 7 14.47 18.82 -8.42
N TYR A 8 13.50 18.71 -9.33
CA TYR A 8 13.69 18.16 -10.66
C TYR A 8 12.89 18.91 -11.74
N LYS A 9 13.27 18.70 -13.00
CA LYS A 9 12.57 19.18 -14.20
C LYS A 9 12.40 18.04 -15.20
N ILE A 10 11.36 18.12 -16.01
CA ILE A 10 11.15 17.18 -17.13
C ILE A 10 11.88 17.73 -18.36
N SER A 11 12.74 16.93 -18.99
CA SER A 11 13.44 17.29 -20.24
C SER A 11 13.59 16.08 -21.17
N HIS A 12 14.07 16.27 -22.40
CA HIS A 12 14.33 15.19 -23.35
C HIS A 12 15.78 14.70 -23.23
N GLY A 13 15.95 13.40 -22.99
CA GLY A 13 17.22 12.71 -23.16
C GLY A 13 17.41 12.32 -24.63
N PHE A 14 18.65 12.46 -25.11
CA PHE A 14 19.01 12.29 -26.53
C PHE A 14 18.48 11.00 -27.16
N ASP A 15 18.50 9.87 -26.42
CA ASP A 15 18.07 8.55 -26.93
C ASP A 15 16.94 7.87 -26.12
N LYS A 16 16.45 8.51 -25.05
CA LYS A 16 15.56 7.86 -24.05
C LYS A 16 14.18 8.51 -23.90
N GLY A 17 13.88 9.54 -24.70
CA GLY A 17 12.64 10.31 -24.56
C GLY A 17 12.64 11.22 -23.32
N LYS A 18 11.48 11.43 -22.70
CA LYS A 18 11.35 12.31 -21.53
C LYS A 18 11.96 11.68 -20.28
N GLY A 19 12.69 12.49 -19.50
CA GLY A 19 13.26 12.10 -18.22
C GLY A 19 13.16 13.21 -17.17
N LEU A 20 13.38 12.83 -15.91
CA LEU A 20 13.51 13.76 -14.80
C LEU A 20 15.00 14.12 -14.61
N PHE A 21 15.30 15.40 -14.48
CA PHE A 21 16.65 15.93 -14.33
C PHE A 21 16.70 16.80 -13.08
N ALA A 22 17.69 16.61 -12.21
CA ALA A 22 17.83 17.42 -11.00
C ALA A 22 17.96 18.92 -11.35
N SER A 23 17.27 19.78 -10.61
CA SER A 23 17.38 21.24 -10.68
C SER A 23 18.33 21.80 -9.62
N THR A 24 18.66 21.00 -8.60
CA THR A 24 19.57 21.30 -7.49
C THR A 24 20.44 20.08 -7.15
N ASP A 25 21.48 20.27 -6.34
CA ASP A 25 22.24 19.14 -5.79
C ASP A 25 21.36 18.27 -4.89
N ILE A 26 21.43 16.96 -5.03
CA ILE A 26 20.67 15.97 -4.25
C ILE A 26 21.65 15.17 -3.39
N ARG A 27 21.39 15.10 -2.09
CA ARG A 27 22.24 14.34 -1.15
C ARG A 27 21.79 12.89 -1.06
N LYS A 28 22.72 12.00 -0.69
CA LYS A 28 22.39 10.60 -0.43
C LYS A 28 21.36 10.50 0.72
N GLY A 29 20.28 9.79 0.46
CA GLY A 29 19.17 9.62 1.41
C GLY A 29 18.12 10.72 1.34
N GLU A 30 18.30 11.73 0.49
CA GLU A 30 17.31 12.77 0.27
C GLU A 30 16.15 12.26 -0.60
N THR A 31 14.92 12.61 -0.19
CA THR A 31 13.71 12.31 -0.97
C THR A 31 13.62 13.27 -2.15
N VAL A 32 13.70 12.74 -3.37
CA VAL A 32 13.59 13.54 -4.60
C VAL A 32 12.15 14.00 -4.85
N PHE A 33 11.18 13.10 -4.70
CA PHE A 33 9.76 13.44 -4.75
C PHE A 33 8.90 12.37 -4.06
N VAL A 34 7.67 12.72 -3.72
CA VAL A 34 6.63 11.82 -3.22
C VAL A 34 5.38 12.07 -4.05
N GLU A 35 4.74 10.99 -4.49
CA GLU A 35 3.51 11.05 -5.28
C GLU A 35 2.50 10.03 -4.74
N GLN A 36 1.21 10.35 -4.85
CA GLN A 36 0.13 9.39 -4.64
C GLN A 36 -0.28 8.78 -5.99
N PRO A 37 -0.47 7.46 -6.07
CA PRO A 37 -0.85 6.82 -7.33
C PRO A 37 -2.20 7.38 -7.82
N VAL A 38 -2.29 7.65 -9.12
CA VAL A 38 -3.56 8.08 -9.74
C VAL A 38 -4.61 6.98 -9.62
N VAL A 39 -4.20 5.72 -9.85
CA VAL A 39 -4.99 4.51 -9.63
C VAL A 39 -4.04 3.40 -9.15
N SER A 40 -4.51 2.57 -8.22
CA SER A 40 -3.83 1.37 -7.77
C SER A 40 -4.82 0.21 -7.62
N ALA A 41 -4.36 -1.01 -7.88
CA ALA A 41 -5.15 -2.23 -7.68
C ALA A 41 -4.23 -3.41 -7.33
N GLN A 42 -4.74 -4.35 -6.55
CA GLN A 42 -4.03 -5.59 -6.23
C GLN A 42 -3.87 -6.47 -7.47
N PHE A 43 -2.79 -7.24 -7.52
CA PHE A 43 -2.60 -8.21 -8.60
C PHE A 43 -3.66 -9.31 -8.53
N LEU A 44 -4.17 -9.74 -9.69
CA LEU A 44 -5.10 -10.87 -9.78
C LEU A 44 -4.51 -12.17 -9.19
N TRP A 45 -3.18 -12.31 -9.21
CA TRP A 45 -2.51 -13.46 -8.62
C TRP A 45 -2.66 -13.52 -7.10
N ASN A 46 -2.83 -12.37 -6.43
CA ASN A 46 -3.11 -12.32 -5.01
C ASN A 46 -4.46 -12.97 -4.72
N ALA A 47 -5.48 -12.70 -5.54
CA ALA A 47 -6.77 -13.36 -5.45
C ALA A 47 -6.65 -14.88 -5.72
N LEU A 48 -5.89 -15.27 -6.74
CA LEU A 48 -5.67 -16.68 -7.08
C LEU A 48 -5.03 -17.48 -5.93
N TYR A 49 -4.02 -16.91 -5.26
CA TYR A 49 -3.37 -17.52 -4.10
C TYR A 49 -4.02 -17.17 -2.76
N LYS A 50 -5.19 -16.54 -2.77
CA LYS A 50 -5.96 -16.17 -1.58
C LYS A 50 -5.16 -15.30 -0.60
N TYR A 51 -4.22 -14.51 -1.12
CA TYR A 51 -3.50 -13.51 -0.33
C TYR A 51 -4.47 -12.41 0.08
N LYS A 52 -4.52 -12.11 1.38
CA LYS A 52 -5.41 -11.09 1.93
C LYS A 52 -4.63 -9.79 2.09
N ALA A 53 -4.96 -8.79 1.28
CA ALA A 53 -4.38 -7.46 1.36
C ALA A 53 -5.48 -6.40 1.21
N CYS A 54 -5.26 -5.24 1.81
CA CYS A 54 -6.10 -4.06 1.64
C CYS A 54 -5.94 -3.50 0.22
N ASP A 55 -7.04 -3.20 -0.47
CA ASP A 55 -7.01 -2.64 -1.83
C ASP A 55 -6.59 -1.17 -1.86
N TYR A 56 -6.74 -0.46 -0.73
CA TYR A 56 -6.37 0.96 -0.62
C TYR A 56 -4.90 1.16 -0.23
N CYS A 57 -4.49 0.66 0.94
CA CYS A 57 -3.13 0.88 1.45
C CYS A 57 -2.12 -0.20 1.01
N MET A 58 -2.58 -1.22 0.28
CA MET A 58 -1.79 -2.34 -0.23
C MET A 58 -1.11 -3.23 0.83
N ARG A 59 -1.43 -3.05 2.12
CA ARG A 59 -0.83 -3.81 3.23
C ARG A 59 -1.49 -5.19 3.41
N SER A 60 -0.71 -6.12 3.94
CA SER A 60 -1.20 -7.46 4.34
C SER A 60 -2.28 -7.36 5.42
N LEU A 61 -3.35 -8.15 5.25
CA LEU A 61 -4.39 -8.38 6.25
C LEU A 61 -4.21 -9.72 6.96
N GLU A 62 -3.23 -10.52 6.55
CA GLU A 62 -2.82 -11.76 7.22
C GLU A 62 -1.52 -11.57 8.00
N THR A 63 -1.39 -12.26 9.14
CA THR A 63 -0.15 -12.27 9.89
C THR A 63 0.95 -12.95 9.09
N ALA A 64 2.22 -12.71 9.46
CA ALA A 64 3.35 -13.38 8.83
C ALA A 64 3.23 -14.92 8.92
N GLU A 65 2.67 -15.42 10.02
CA GLU A 65 2.45 -16.84 10.24
C GLU A 65 1.32 -17.39 9.36
N GLU A 66 0.18 -16.70 9.28
CA GLU A 66 -0.91 -17.07 8.36
C GLU A 66 -0.43 -17.11 6.91
N ASN A 67 0.35 -16.11 6.49
CA ASN A 67 0.99 -16.08 5.18
C ASN A 67 1.91 -17.29 4.97
N SER A 68 2.79 -17.57 5.93
CA SER A 68 3.74 -18.68 5.87
C SER A 68 3.03 -20.04 5.79
N ARG A 69 1.96 -20.25 6.57
CA ARG A 69 1.12 -21.45 6.51
C ARG A 69 0.44 -21.59 5.15
N ARG A 70 -0.13 -20.50 4.63
CA ARG A 70 -0.81 -20.47 3.33
C ARG A 70 0.16 -20.81 2.19
N LEU A 71 1.34 -20.19 2.16
CA LEU A 71 2.33 -20.39 1.10
C LEU A 71 3.02 -21.76 1.17
N SER A 72 3.26 -22.28 2.38
CA SER A 72 3.89 -23.60 2.56
C SER A 72 2.92 -24.77 2.47
N GLY A 73 1.61 -24.52 2.59
CA GLY A 73 0.61 -25.57 2.75
C GLY A 73 0.70 -26.32 4.08
N ASN A 74 1.49 -25.84 5.05
CA ASN A 74 1.68 -26.47 6.34
C ASN A 74 0.90 -25.72 7.44
N PRO A 75 -0.27 -26.24 7.88
CA PRO A 75 -1.08 -25.57 8.90
C PRO A 75 -0.46 -25.60 10.30
N THR A 76 0.50 -26.50 10.57
CA THR A 76 1.15 -26.61 11.88
C THR A 76 2.45 -25.79 11.96
N LEU A 77 2.79 -25.05 10.90
CA LEU A 77 3.96 -24.15 10.92
C LEU A 77 3.74 -23.07 11.98
N ILE A 78 4.77 -22.84 12.81
CA ILE A 78 4.80 -21.79 13.82
C ILE A 78 6.04 -20.95 13.56
N LEU A 79 5.88 -19.63 13.48
CA LEU A 79 7.03 -18.75 13.30
C LEU A 79 7.76 -18.52 14.62
N PRO A 80 9.11 -18.44 14.62
CA PRO A 80 9.89 -18.29 15.85
C PRO A 80 9.73 -16.91 16.53
N HIS A 81 9.29 -15.90 15.78
CA HIS A 81 9.21 -14.50 16.24
C HIS A 81 7.84 -13.85 15.90
N PRO A 82 6.72 -14.33 16.49
CA PRO A 82 5.40 -13.78 16.21
C PRO A 82 5.26 -12.30 16.61
N GLU A 83 6.03 -11.82 17.59
CA GLU A 83 6.07 -10.44 18.06
C GLU A 83 6.56 -9.43 17.02
N GLN A 84 7.29 -9.89 16.00
CA GLN A 84 7.75 -9.03 14.91
C GLN A 84 6.66 -8.79 13.85
N CYS A 85 5.53 -9.50 13.95
CA CYS A 85 4.42 -9.28 13.05
C CYS A 85 3.73 -7.94 13.34
N SER A 86 3.73 -7.04 12.36
CA SER A 86 3.11 -5.72 12.46
C SER A 86 1.60 -5.70 12.22
N VAL A 87 1.02 -6.83 11.78
CA VAL A 87 -0.41 -6.95 11.46
C VAL A 87 -1.20 -7.07 12.75
N ARG A 88 -2.08 -6.10 12.99
CA ARG A 88 -2.97 -6.04 14.17
C ARG A 88 -4.39 -6.37 13.73
N LYS A 89 -4.82 -7.61 13.96
CA LYS A 89 -6.11 -8.12 13.50
C LYS A 89 -7.29 -7.38 14.11
N GLU A 90 -7.10 -6.84 15.31
CA GLU A 90 -8.10 -6.09 16.07
C GLU A 90 -8.40 -4.72 15.44
N LEU A 91 -7.53 -4.26 14.54
CA LEU A 91 -7.70 -3.00 13.79
C LEU A 91 -8.31 -3.22 12.40
N LEU A 92 -8.67 -4.47 12.06
CA LEU A 92 -9.31 -4.79 10.79
C LEU A 92 -10.82 -4.71 10.93
N ASP A 93 -11.47 -4.12 9.94
CA ASP A 93 -12.93 -4.09 9.83
C ASP A 93 -13.38 -4.44 8.41
N THR A 94 -14.59 -4.95 8.28
CA THR A 94 -15.14 -5.40 6.99
C THR A 94 -16.39 -4.63 6.65
N CYS A 95 -16.39 -4.00 5.48
CA CYS A 95 -17.55 -3.26 4.99
C CYS A 95 -18.77 -4.20 4.90
N PRO A 96 -19.90 -3.89 5.54
CA PRO A 96 -21.08 -4.76 5.51
C PRO A 96 -21.72 -4.84 4.12
N ALA A 97 -21.54 -3.80 3.28
CA ALA A 97 -22.11 -3.72 1.95
C ALA A 97 -21.29 -4.50 0.90
N CYS A 98 -20.00 -4.16 0.72
CA CYS A 98 -19.16 -4.75 -0.32
C CYS A 98 -18.29 -5.94 0.15
N LYS A 99 -18.25 -6.23 1.47
CA LYS A 99 -17.48 -7.31 2.09
C LYS A 99 -15.94 -7.18 1.99
N VAL A 100 -15.44 -6.02 1.60
CA VAL A 100 -14.00 -5.71 1.60
C VAL A 100 -13.52 -5.47 3.03
N THR A 101 -12.37 -6.03 3.39
CA THR A 101 -11.73 -5.87 4.71
C THR A 101 -10.59 -4.86 4.62
N ASP A 102 -10.58 -3.86 5.50
CA ASP A 102 -9.59 -2.79 5.54
C ASP A 102 -9.13 -2.48 6.98
N LEU A 103 -8.09 -1.64 7.11
CA LEU A 103 -7.62 -1.13 8.40
C LEU A 103 -8.49 0.05 8.87
N LEU A 104 -9.21 -0.13 9.97
CA LEU A 104 -10.26 0.74 10.53
C LEU A 104 -9.88 2.24 10.62
N ALA A 105 -8.63 2.56 10.96
CA ALA A 105 -8.20 3.94 11.25
C ALA A 105 -7.26 4.56 10.19
N GLN A 106 -6.74 3.78 9.23
CA GLN A 106 -5.69 4.25 8.30
C GLN A 106 -6.15 4.38 6.85
N CYS A 107 -7.37 3.90 6.53
CA CYS A 107 -7.93 3.92 5.18
C CYS A 107 -9.20 4.79 5.07
N THR A 108 -9.34 5.79 5.94
CA THR A 108 -10.51 6.72 5.99
C THR A 108 -10.63 7.63 4.77
N GLY A 109 -9.63 7.65 3.89
CA GLY A 109 -9.67 8.32 2.58
C GLY A 109 -10.31 7.49 1.46
N HIS A 110 -10.72 6.24 1.74
CA HIS A 110 -11.51 5.48 0.78
C HIS A 110 -12.92 6.08 0.71
N PRO A 111 -13.45 6.45 -0.48
CA PRO A 111 -14.82 6.96 -0.64
C PRO A 111 -15.94 5.99 -0.20
N LEU A 112 -15.59 4.81 0.34
CA LEU A 112 -16.51 3.79 0.85
C LEU A 112 -16.80 3.92 2.35
N PHE A 113 -16.06 4.76 3.09
CA PHE A 113 -16.28 5.04 4.52
C PHE A 113 -16.56 6.52 4.82
N SER A 114 -16.53 7.40 3.82
CA SER A 114 -17.17 8.71 3.95
C SER A 114 -18.68 8.48 4.05
N GLU A 115 -19.32 8.99 5.11
CA GLU A 115 -20.79 9.04 5.20
C GLU A 115 -21.36 9.52 3.85
N PRO A 116 -22.48 8.96 3.37
CA PRO A 116 -23.21 9.62 2.32
C PRO A 116 -23.62 10.98 2.90
N THR A 117 -23.01 12.06 2.42
CA THR A 117 -23.55 13.39 2.67
C THR A 117 -24.94 13.38 2.06
N LEU A 118 -25.95 13.23 2.92
CA LEU A 118 -27.35 13.47 2.59
C LEU A 118 -27.43 14.89 2.03
N GLY A 119 -27.53 14.98 0.71
CA GLY A 119 -27.98 16.15 -0.04
C GLY A 119 -29.43 15.95 -0.45
#